data_AF-A0A934H980-F1
#
_entry.id   AF-A0A934H980-F1
#
_cell.length_a   1.000
_cell.length_b   1.000
_cell.length_c   1.000
_cell.angle_alpha   90.00
_cell.angle_beta   90.00
_cell.angle_gamma   90.00
#
_symmetry.space_group_name_H-M   'P 1'
#
loop_
_entity.id
_entity.type
_entity.pdbx_description
1 polymer ?
#
loop_
_entity_poly.entity_id
_entity_poly.type
_entity_poly.pdbx_seq_one_letter_code
_entity_poly.pdbx_strand_id
1 'polypeptide(L)' 'QLDRQPLDGHYPTTIWDDGEVVADQVELRLPPALPRGQYRLAVGLYDGQTMERLQVPGGDGRIFLPVSLLVKE' A
#
# COMPACT_ATOMS: atom_id res chain seq x y z
N GLN A 1 4.01 -8.67 -2.21
CA GLN A 1 3.81 -7.56 -1.26
C GLN A 1 5.03 -6.66 -1.34
N LEU A 2 4.84 -5.35 -1.25
CA LEU A 2 5.91 -4.38 -1.06
C LEU A 2 5.62 -3.64 0.24
N ASP A 3 6.65 -3.46 1.06
CA ASP A 3 6.57 -2.72 2.31
C ASP A 3 7.75 -1.77 2.39
N ARG A 4 7.45 -0.47 2.48
CA ARG A 4 8.44 0.61 2.55
C ARG A 4 7.80 1.87 3.10
N GLN A 5 8.64 2.78 3.59
CA GLN A 5 8.19 4.14 3.87
C GLN A 5 7.70 4.82 2.57
N PRO A 6 6.72 5.74 2.68
CA PRO A 6 6.35 6.60 1.55
C PRO A 6 7.58 7.32 0.97
N LEU A 7 7.60 7.47 -0.37
CA LEU A 7 8.70 8.08 -1.12
C LEU A 7 10.10 7.52 -0.77
N ASP A 8 10.19 6.22 -0.46
CA ASP A 8 11.42 5.56 0.00
C ASP A 8 12.10 6.25 1.21
N GLY A 9 11.31 6.98 2.02
CA GLY A 9 11.80 7.71 3.19
C GLY A 9 12.40 9.10 2.89
N HIS A 10 12.43 9.56 1.63
CA HIS A 10 12.96 10.88 1.28
C HIS A 10 12.07 12.03 1.76
N TYR A 11 10.79 11.77 2.03
CA TYR A 11 9.85 12.74 2.60
C TYR A 11 9.03 12.07 3.72
N PRO A 12 9.57 12.04 4.96
CA PRO A 12 8.97 11.32 6.08
C PRO A 12 7.56 11.80 6.43
N THR A 13 6.69 10.89 6.84
CA THR A 13 5.30 11.21 7.23
C THR A 13 5.20 12.10 8.48
N THR A 14 6.27 12.25 9.25
CA THR A 14 6.32 13.12 10.44
C THR A 14 6.37 14.61 10.12
N ILE A 15 6.58 14.99 8.85
CA ILE A 15 6.66 16.37 8.39
C ILE A 15 5.58 16.72 7.37
N TRP A 16 4.61 15.83 7.17
CA TRP A 16 3.47 16.08 6.29
C TRP A 16 2.49 17.03 7.00
N ASP A 17 1.88 17.91 6.22
CA ASP A 17 0.78 18.74 6.71
C ASP A 17 -0.55 17.97 6.67
N ASP A 18 -1.50 18.34 7.54
CA ASP A 18 -2.85 17.77 7.49
C ASP A 18 -3.54 18.15 6.17
N GLY A 19 -4.16 17.16 5.53
CA GLY A 19 -4.78 17.30 4.21
C GLY A 19 -3.80 17.38 3.03
N GLU A 20 -2.49 17.27 3.24
CA GLU A 20 -1.51 17.28 2.17
C GLU A 20 -1.67 16.07 1.22
N VAL A 21 -1.50 16.31 -0.08
CA VAL A 21 -1.51 15.26 -1.10
C VAL A 21 -0.08 14.95 -1.54
N VAL A 22 0.45 13.83 -1.08
CA VAL A 22 1.78 13.34 -1.48
C VAL A 22 1.62 12.24 -2.55
N ALA A 23 2.24 12.44 -3.71
CA ALA A 23 2.25 11.46 -4.80
C ALA A 23 3.45 10.51 -4.66
N ASP A 24 3.18 9.21 -4.61
CA ASP A 24 4.22 8.18 -4.49
C ASP A 24 4.01 7.08 -5.55
N GLN A 25 5.05 6.78 -6.33
CA GLN A 25 5.01 5.75 -7.36
C GLN A 25 5.55 4.43 -6.82
N VAL A 26 4.72 3.40 -6.87
CA VAL A 26 5.03 2.06 -6.36
C VAL A 26 5.07 1.05 -7.51
N GLU A 27 6.20 0.37 -7.68
CA GLU A 27 6.34 -0.77 -8.59
C GLU A 27 6.14 -2.08 -7.82
N LEU A 28 5.08 -2.83 -8.15
CA LEU A 28 4.86 -4.17 -7.60
C LEU A 28 5.31 -5.23 -8.59
N ARG A 29 6.47 -5.84 -8.33
CA ARG A 29 6.97 -6.97 -9.11
C ARG A 29 6.18 -8.23 -8.80
N LEU A 30 5.60 -8.84 -9.83
CA LEU A 30 4.87 -10.11 -9.73
C LEU A 30 5.85 -11.28 -9.94
N PRO A 31 5.79 -12.35 -9.11
CA PRO A 31 6.62 -13.52 -9.33
C PRO A 31 6.20 -14.24 -10.63
N PRO A 32 7.14 -14.80 -11.41
CA PRO A 32 6.80 -15.51 -12.65
C PRO A 32 5.86 -16.71 -12.43
N ALA A 33 5.94 -17.34 -11.26
CA ALA A 33 5.10 -18.46 -10.86
C ALA A 33 3.83 -18.03 -10.09
N LEU A 34 3.39 -16.78 -10.24
CA LEU A 34 2.14 -16.32 -9.61
C LEU A 34 0.97 -17.17 -10.12
N PRO A 35 0.18 -17.80 -9.23
CA PRO A 35 -0.98 -18.56 -9.68
C PRO A 35 -1.94 -17.71 -10.50
N ARG A 36 -2.63 -18.38 -11.43
CA ARG A 36 -3.65 -17.73 -12.24
C ARG A 36 -4.84 -17.37 -11.37
N GLY A 37 -5.49 -16.25 -11.69
CA GLY A 37 -6.69 -15.83 -10.99
C GLY A 37 -6.83 -14.32 -10.90
N GLN A 38 -7.85 -13.92 -10.16
CA GLN A 38 -8.12 -12.52 -9.86
C GLN A 38 -7.53 -12.16 -8.51
N TYR A 39 -6.74 -11.10 -8.49
CA TYR A 39 -6.13 -10.55 -7.30
C TYR A 39 -6.67 -9.15 -7.05
N ARG A 40 -7.12 -8.89 -5.83
CA ARG A 40 -7.43 -7.54 -5.37
C ARG A 40 -6.18 -6.91 -4.78
N LEU A 41 -5.92 -5.67 -5.14
CA LEU A 41 -4.84 -4.88 -4.55
C LEU A 41 -5.34 -4.17 -3.30
N ALA A 42 -4.52 -4.16 -2.26
CA ALA A 42 -4.79 -3.41 -1.05
C ALA A 42 -3.54 -2.63 -0.62
N VAL A 43 -3.76 -1.44 -0.09
CA VAL A 43 -2.74 -0.57 0.48
C VAL A 43 -3.12 -0.26 1.92
N GLY A 44 -2.14 -0.11 2.80
CA GLY A 44 -2.38 0.36 4.15
C GLY A 44 -1.09 0.83 4.80
N LEU A 45 -1.24 1.58 5.87
CA LEU A 45 -0.15 2.10 6.67
C LEU A 45 -0.20 1.52 8.07
N TYR A 46 0.94 1.51 8.72
CA TYR A 46 1.11 1.09 10.09
C TYR A 46 2.18 1.97 10.73
N ASP A 47 2.18 2.06 12.05
CA ASP A 47 3.24 2.75 12.79
C ASP A 47 4.55 1.95 12.67
N GLY A 48 5.58 2.57 12.10
CA GLY A 48 6.85 1.89 11.81
C GLY A 48 7.64 1.42 13.04
N GLN A 49 7.33 1.92 14.24
CA GLN A 49 7.99 1.52 15.49
C GLN A 49 7.20 0.41 16.20
N THR A 50 5.89 0.56 16.31
CA THR A 50 5.03 -0.38 17.05
C THR A 50 4.48 -1.52 16.17
N MET A 51 4.56 -1.36 14.85
CA MET A 51 3.94 -2.24 13.85
C MET A 51 2.41 -2.26 13.91
N GLU A 52 1.80 -1.34 14.65
CA GLU A 52 0.34 -1.28 14.78
C GLU A 52 -0.31 -0.69 13.53
N ARG A 53 -1.38 -1.34 13.08
CA ARG A 53 -2.07 -0.98 11.84
C ARG A 53 -2.93 0.27 12.02
N LEU A 54 -2.71 1.28 11.19
CA LEU A 54 -3.55 2.46 11.17
C LEU A 54 -4.92 2.10 10.57
N GLN A 55 -5.99 2.50 11.26
CA GLN A 55 -7.35 2.21 10.84
C GLN A 55 -7.84 3.29 9.88
N VAL A 56 -8.47 2.89 8.78
CA VAL A 56 -9.22 3.80 7.91
C VAL A 56 -10.64 3.98 8.43
N PRO A 57 -11.37 5.03 8.01
CA PRO A 57 -12.79 5.14 8.31
C PRO A 57 -13.54 3.85 7.96
N GLY A 58 -14.23 3.26 8.94
CA GLY A 58 -14.86 1.94 8.81
C GLY A 58 -14.11 0.80 9.51
N GLY A 59 -12.91 1.04 10.03
CA GLY A 59 -12.20 0.10 10.92
C GLY A 59 -11.43 -1.01 10.20
N ASP A 60 -11.16 -0.89 8.90
CA ASP A 60 -10.18 -1.74 8.22
C ASP A 60 -8.79 -1.10 8.35
N GLY A 61 -7.75 -1.92 8.42
CA GLY A 61 -6.37 -1.45 8.35
C GLY A 61 -5.89 -1.15 6.93
N ARG A 62 -6.72 -1.39 5.92
CA ARG A 62 -6.33 -1.28 4.51
C ARG A 62 -7.47 -0.76 3.66
N ILE A 63 -7.12 -0.22 2.50
CA ILE A 63 -8.07 0.13 1.45
C ILE A 63 -7.81 -0.83 0.29
N PHE A 64 -8.86 -1.46 -0.21
CA PHE A 64 -8.81 -2.16 -1.50
C PHE A 64 -8.90 -1.14 -2.62
N LEU A 65 -7.95 -1.20 -3.57
CA LEU A 65 -8.00 -0.34 -4.74
C LEU A 65 -9.18 -0.76 -5.63
N PRO A 66 -9.81 0.19 -6.36
CA PRO A 66 -10.94 -0.11 -7.26
C PRO A 66 -10.52 -0.87 -8.53
N VAL A 67 -9.32 -1.46 -8.54
CA VAL A 67 -8.75 -2.22 -9.65
C VAL A 67 -8.39 -3.62 -9.17
N SER A 68 -8.61 -4.59 -10.05
CA SER A 68 -8.22 -5.99 -9.86
C SER A 68 -7.20 -6.38 -10.92
N LEU A 69 -6.23 -7.21 -10.54
CA LEU A 69 -5.28 -7.81 -11.46
C LEU A 69 -5.80 -9.19 -11.88
N LEU A 70 -5.90 -9.42 -13.19
CA LEU A 70 -6.20 -10.74 -13.74
C LEU A 70 -4.89 -11.35 -14.27
N VAL A 71 -4.41 -12.39 -13.60
CA VAL A 71 -3.24 -13.15 -14.03
C VAL A 71 -3.71 -14.26 -14.94
N LYS A 72 -3.30 -14.18 -16.20
CA LYS A 72 -3.59 -15.17 -17.26
C LYS A 72 -2.36 -16.06 -17.49
N GLU A 73 -2.51 -17.03 -18.38
CA GLU A 73 -1.43 -17.91 -18.82
C GLU A 73 -0.23 -17.14 -19.38
#